data_AF-I6NJX3-F1
#
_entry.id   AF-I6NJX3-F1
#
_cell.length_a   1.000
_cell.length_b   1.000
_cell.length_c   1.000
_cell.angle_alpha   90.00
_cell.angle_beta   90.00
_cell.angle_gamma   90.00
#
_symmetry.space_group_name_H-M   'P 1'
#
loop_
_entity.id
_entity.type
_entity.pdbx_description
1 polymer ?
#
loop_
_entity_poly.entity_id
_entity_poly.type
_entity_poly.pdbx_seq_one_letter_code
_entity_poly.pdbx_strand_id
1 'polypeptide(L)' 'MSFFHLESLINNANSFALLPEAYSPFAPIINILPVIPVFFFLLAFVWQAAVKFR' A
#
# COMPACT_ATOMS: atom_id res chain seq x y z
N MET A 1 -6.03 34.91 -0.47
CA MET A 1 -5.47 33.68 0.13
C MET A 1 -4.08 34.03 0.66
N SER A 2 -3.83 34.02 1.97
CA SER A 2 -2.54 34.47 2.54
C SER A 2 -1.46 33.39 2.44
N PHE A 3 -0.20 33.80 2.40
CA PHE A 3 0.98 32.91 2.38
C PHE A 3 0.96 31.87 3.53
N PHE A 4 0.53 32.30 4.72
CA PHE A 4 0.32 31.44 5.89
C PHE A 4 -0.71 30.31 5.66
N HIS A 5 -1.72 30.58 4.83
CA HIS A 5 -2.74 29.60 4.49
C HIS A 5 -2.24 28.58 3.47
N LEU A 6 -1.28 28.94 2.60
CA LEU A 6 -0.63 28.01 1.67
C LEU A 6 0.31 27.05 2.39
N GLU A 7 1.05 27.54 3.37
CA GLU A 7 1.92 26.72 4.21
C GLU A 7 1.10 25.71 5.04
N SER A 8 -0.02 26.14 5.61
CA SER A 8 -0.95 25.25 6.33
C SER A 8 -1.57 24.17 5.43
N LEU A 9 -1.91 24.50 4.18
CA LEU A 9 -2.43 23.52 3.22
C LEU A 9 -1.36 22.50 2.79
N ILE A 10 -0.10 22.95 2.62
CA ILE A 10 1.03 22.08 2.31
C ILE A 10 1.38 21.19 3.51
N ASN A 11 1.37 21.73 4.73
CA ASN A 11 1.70 20.97 5.94
C ASN A 11 0.63 19.92 6.30
N ASN A 12 -0.65 20.17 5.99
CA ASN A 12 -1.73 19.18 6.11
C ASN A 12 -1.69 18.11 4.99
N ALA A 13 -0.96 18.34 3.89
CA ALA A 13 -0.87 17.38 2.80
C ALA A 13 0.03 16.16 3.13
N ASN A 14 0.78 16.20 4.24
CA ASN A 14 1.72 15.13 4.63
C ASN A 14 1.08 13.93 5.34
N SER A 15 -0.25 13.80 5.32
CA SER A 15 -0.98 12.70 5.99
C SER A 15 -1.01 11.37 5.21
N PHE A 16 -0.18 11.18 4.18
CA PHE A 16 -0.17 9.96 3.36
C PHE A 16 0.89 8.93 3.76
N ALA A 17 1.84 9.30 4.63
CA ALA A 17 2.96 8.42 5.00
C ALA A 17 2.79 7.73 6.37
N LEU A 18 1.86 8.22 7.20
CA LEU A 18 1.62 7.70 8.54
C LEU A 18 0.24 7.08 8.62
N LEU A 19 0.18 5.90 9.24
CA LEU A 19 -1.07 5.24 9.57
C LEU A 19 -1.76 6.01 10.69
N PRO A 20 -3.10 6.16 10.66
CA PRO A 20 -3.82 6.65 11.82
C PRO A 20 -3.55 5.75 13.04
N GLU A 21 -3.61 6.32 14.25
CA GLU A 21 -3.25 5.62 15.51
C GLU A 21 -3.99 4.28 15.68
N ALA A 22 -5.27 4.22 15.32
CA ALA A 22 -6.08 2.99 15.36
C ALA A 22 -5.55 1.87 14.45
N TYR A 23 -4.81 2.21 13.39
CA TYR A 23 -4.24 1.25 12.44
C TYR A 23 -2.74 1.00 12.65
N SER A 24 -2.11 1.69 13.61
CA SER A 24 -0.68 1.53 13.92
C SER A 24 -0.27 0.08 14.20
N PRO A 25 -1.08 -0.77 14.87
CA PRO A 25 -0.73 -2.19 15.05
C PRO A 25 -0.64 -3.00 13.75
N PHE A 26 -1.31 -2.56 12.68
CA PHE A 26 -1.33 -3.24 11.38
C PHE A 26 -0.20 -2.78 10.44
N ALA A 27 0.65 -1.85 10.86
CA ALA A 27 1.79 -1.37 10.08
C ALA A 27 2.64 -2.52 9.49
N PRO A 28 2.97 -3.60 10.24
CA PRO A 28 3.74 -4.71 9.69
C PRO A 28 3.06 -5.42 8.52
N ILE A 29 1.73 -5.58 8.56
CA ILE A 29 0.95 -6.22 7.49
C ILE A 29 0.90 -5.30 6.26
N ILE A 30 0.67 -4.00 6.49
CA ILE A 30 0.54 -3.00 5.42
C ILE A 30 1.86 -2.84 4.65
N ASN A 31 2.99 -2.96 5.33
CA ASN A 31 4.31 -2.99 4.70
C ASN A 31 4.52 -4.18 3.75
N ILE A 32 3.73 -5.25 3.91
CA ILE A 32 3.81 -6.46 3.07
C ILE A 32 2.83 -6.39 1.89
N LEU A 33 1.72 -5.64 1.99
CA LEU A 33 0.71 -5.53 0.93
C LEU A 33 1.27 -5.20 -0.48
N PRO A 34 2.31 -4.37 -0.64
CA PRO A 34 2.89 -4.09 -1.96
C PRO A 34 3.42 -5.33 -2.71
N VAL A 35 3.69 -6.44 -2.02
CA VAL A 35 4.17 -7.68 -2.63
C VAL A 35 3.05 -8.52 -3.29
N ILE A 36 1.78 -8.25 -2.96
CA ILE A 36 0.62 -9.03 -3.43
C ILE A 36 0.58 -9.21 -4.97
N PRO A 37 0.86 -8.18 -5.81
CA PRO A 37 0.88 -8.36 -7.26
C PRO A 37 1.87 -9.45 -7.74
N VAL A 38 3.01 -9.59 -7.04
CA VAL A 38 3.99 -10.66 -7.33
C VAL A 38 3.40 -12.02 -6.99
N PHE A 39 2.67 -12.15 -5.89
CA PHE A 39 1.99 -13.41 -5.57
C PHE A 39 0.92 -13.80 -6.60
N PHE A 40 0.18 -12.83 -7.16
CA PHE A 40 -0.76 -13.14 -8.26
C PHE A 40 -0.05 -13.59 -9.54
N PHE A 41 1.09 -12.96 -9.86
CA PHE A 41 1.92 -13.42 -10.97
C PHE A 41 2.41 -14.86 -10.74
N LEU A 42 2.92 -15.18 -9.54
CA LEU A 42 3.34 -16.53 -9.18
C LEU A 42 2.18 -17.53 -9.15
N LEU A 43 1.00 -17.09 -8.70
CA LEU A 43 -0.22 -17.90 -8.67
C LEU A 43 -0.63 -18.34 -10.08
N ALA A 44 -0.37 -17.54 -11.13
CA ALA A 44 -0.61 -17.96 -12.50
C ALA A 44 0.20 -19.21 -12.87
N PHE A 45 1.46 -19.30 -12.42
CA PHE A 45 2.30 -20.50 -12.64
C PHE A 45 1.85 -21.68 -11.78
N VAL A 46 1.42 -21.43 -10.54
CA VAL A 46 0.84 -22.48 -9.68
C VAL A 46 -0.41 -23.05 -10.34
N TRP A 47 -1.28 -22.19 -10.86
CA TRP A 47 -2.48 -22.59 -11.58
C TRP A 47 -2.14 -23.39 -12.84
N GLN A 48 -1.21 -22.89 -13.65
CA GLN A 48 -0.76 -23.59 -14.85
C GLN A 48 -0.15 -24.96 -14.53
N ALA A 49 0.67 -25.05 -13.49
CA ALA A 49 1.23 -26.33 -13.03
C ALA A 49 0.14 -27.31 -12.58
N ALA A 50 -0.91 -26.82 -11.90
CA ALA A 50 -2.04 -27.65 -11.45
C ALA A 50 -2.84 -28.27 -12.61
N VAL A 51 -2.93 -27.57 -13.74
CA VAL A 51 -3.59 -28.06 -14.97
C VAL A 51 -2.61 -28.66 -15.98
N LYS A 52 -1.35 -28.90 -15.59
CA LYS A 52 -0.28 -29.51 -16.40
C LYS A 52 0.16 -28.66 -17.62
N PHE A 53 0.10 -27.34 -17.53
CA PHE A 53 0.49 -26.41 -18.61
C PHE A 53 -0.21 -26.76 -19.94
N ARG A 54 -1.51 -27.07 -19.86
CA ARG A 54 -2.34 -27.42 -21.00
C ARG A 54 -2.99 -26.20 -21.64
#